data_AF-A0A6N3I778-F1
#
_entry.id   AF-A0A6N3I778-F1
#
_cell.length_a   1.000
_cell.length_b   1.000
_cell.length_c   1.000
_cell.angle_alpha   90.00
_cell.angle_beta   90.00
_cell.angle_gamma   90.00
#
_symmetry.space_group_name_H-M   'P 1'
#
loop_
_entity.id
_entity.type
_entity.pdbx_description
1 polymer ?
#
loop_
_entity_poly.entity_id
_entity_poly.type
_entity_poly.pdbx_seq_one_letter_code
_entity_poly.pdbx_strand_id
1 'polypeptide(L)'
;MEKKEEKKTTHRRLLVTLVLMMSLAWSMIAMAGKTGWQQEEGLWHFYDKDGVMVCDEFKKSGNSWFYLNEDGVMVTGELIEDGDDLYYASEAPDPDDSNDKRIAGALVSKQWIEIGSGNWYFFGSDMKAVKGLKTINQKLYFFGEDAKAFQGLLQIDSDTYYFGEDYTAWKGWLTIGSDCYYFGEDFRAYKNKNGVTIGGVKYSFDSEGKLMEFATPSVATARQALESLTYNVDQEDANSEDECIDYVQSYAQEYLDQIPGSDSIYIKASPSNCTPAVAGTSSKKTGTDGKFRFKFLITLDTDEGEIEGMTRLLTLTIKATPYHSSSSGGSSSSGNGSSSGSSSSSGSRSVSQAQQYLDAVARHYTVSGTWEEDGGKWRLKKPDGSYLTEAWAYLSGKWYYMGKDTYMITGLTAIGDQVFYLNPITGEMMTGWQQLNGTWYYFCTDKEGNQGAMLKDITTPDGYHVNEDGVWIP
;
A
#
# COMPACT_ATOMS: atom_id res chain seq x y z
N MET A 1 -55.94 10.53 3.39
CA MET A 1 -56.39 11.61 4.29
C MET A 1 -55.62 11.47 5.58
N GLU A 2 -54.97 12.57 5.98
CA GLU A 2 -54.32 12.83 7.28
C GLU A 2 -53.38 11.77 7.87
N LYS A 3 -52.08 12.07 7.81
CA LYS A 3 -51.25 12.25 9.02
C LYS A 3 -49.81 12.57 8.60
N LYS A 4 -49.38 13.82 8.80
CA LYS A 4 -48.00 14.15 9.12
C LYS A 4 -47.94 15.57 9.69
N GLU A 5 -46.95 15.75 10.55
CA GLU A 5 -46.46 17.00 11.14
C GLU A 5 -47.18 17.53 12.38
N GLU A 6 -46.70 17.05 13.53
CA GLU A 6 -46.20 17.93 14.61
C GLU A 6 -45.64 17.05 15.75
N LYS A 7 -44.33 17.16 16.00
CA LYS A 7 -43.68 17.18 17.32
C LYS A 7 -42.19 16.90 17.20
N LYS A 8 -41.40 17.97 17.33
CA LYS A 8 -40.32 18.03 18.32
C LYS A 8 -39.86 19.48 18.49
N THR A 9 -40.46 20.13 19.47
CA THR A 9 -39.93 21.34 20.10
C THR A 9 -39.78 21.07 21.58
N THR A 10 -38.79 21.72 22.20
CA THR A 10 -38.46 21.87 23.63
C THR A 10 -37.66 20.71 24.28
N HIS A 11 -36.50 20.92 24.92
CA HIS A 11 -36.01 22.05 25.74
C HIS A 11 -34.51 22.35 25.45
N ARG A 12 -34.00 23.59 25.51
CA ARG A 12 -34.03 24.52 26.67
C ARG A 12 -34.18 26.00 26.25
N ARG A 13 -35.06 26.67 26.98
CA ARG A 13 -35.28 28.11 27.07
C ARG A 13 -34.38 28.71 28.14
N LEU A 14 -33.87 29.94 27.89
CA LEU A 14 -33.67 31.10 28.80
C LEU A 14 -32.56 31.96 28.14
N LEU A 15 -32.75 33.16 27.59
CA LEU A 15 -33.68 34.24 27.92
C LEU A 15 -34.43 34.79 26.69
N VAL A 16 -35.71 35.08 26.91
CA VAL A 16 -36.59 35.92 26.11
C VAL A 16 -36.44 37.37 26.60
N THR A 17 -36.30 38.35 25.69
CA THR A 17 -37.09 39.60 25.67
C THR A 17 -36.90 40.39 24.37
N LEU A 18 -38.01 40.55 23.62
CA LEU A 18 -38.32 41.58 22.58
C LEU A 18 -37.47 41.57 21.30
N VAL A 19 -37.98 41.44 20.06
CA VAL A 19 -39.23 41.88 19.45
C VAL A 19 -39.62 40.90 18.32
N LEU A 20 -40.79 40.28 18.43
CA LEU A 20 -41.44 39.52 17.38
C LEU A 20 -42.64 40.35 16.90
N MET A 21 -42.38 41.38 16.07
CA MET A 21 -43.39 42.20 15.36
C MET A 21 -42.73 43.20 14.37
N MET A 22 -41.94 42.73 13.40
CA MET A 22 -41.60 43.51 12.19
C MET A 22 -41.68 42.63 10.94
N SER A 23 -42.82 41.96 10.75
CA SER A 23 -43.28 41.66 9.40
C SER A 23 -43.73 42.99 8.77
N LEU A 24 -43.17 43.33 7.62
CA LEU A 24 -43.41 44.51 6.76
C LEU A 24 -42.50 45.71 7.05
N ALA A 25 -41.63 46.00 6.09
CA ALA A 25 -40.66 47.10 6.01
C ALA A 25 -39.37 46.95 6.85
N TRP A 26 -38.46 46.07 6.40
CA TRP A 26 -37.04 46.39 6.58
C TRP A 26 -36.75 47.60 5.70
N SER A 27 -36.33 48.69 6.32
CA SER A 27 -36.07 49.96 5.64
C SER A 27 -35.00 49.80 4.56
N MET A 28 -35.34 50.09 3.31
CA MET A 28 -34.37 50.53 2.32
C MET A 28 -33.78 51.86 2.79
N ILE A 29 -32.77 51.82 3.66
CA ILE A 29 -31.81 52.91 3.71
C ILE A 29 -30.80 52.57 2.62
N ALA A 30 -31.05 53.10 1.43
CA ALA A 30 -30.01 53.23 0.42
C ALA A 30 -28.92 54.12 1.02
N MET A 31 -27.89 53.50 1.62
CA MET A 31 -26.68 54.20 2.02
C MET A 31 -26.02 54.68 0.74
N ALA A 32 -26.07 55.99 0.49
CA ALA A 32 -25.60 56.59 -0.74
C ALA A 32 -24.18 56.11 -1.11
N GLY A 33 -24.06 55.37 -2.22
CA GLY A 33 -22.82 55.23 -3.00
C GLY A 33 -22.05 53.91 -2.91
N LYS A 34 -22.42 52.93 -2.07
CA LYS A 34 -21.70 51.64 -2.01
C LYS A 34 -22.20 50.70 -3.12
N THR A 35 -21.29 50.25 -3.99
CA THR A 35 -21.55 49.21 -5.02
C THR A 35 -20.37 48.26 -5.09
N GLY A 36 -20.63 47.00 -5.45
CA GLY A 36 -19.61 45.95 -5.51
C GLY A 36 -19.14 45.48 -4.13
N TRP A 37 -17.95 44.91 -4.10
CA TRP A 37 -17.33 44.40 -2.86
C TRP A 37 -16.95 45.54 -1.92
N GLN A 38 -17.35 45.43 -0.66
CA GLN A 38 -17.00 46.36 0.41
C GLN A 38 -16.55 45.56 1.63
N GLN A 39 -15.49 46.01 2.30
CA GLN A 39 -15.06 45.43 3.56
C GLN A 39 -15.50 46.32 4.72
N GLU A 40 -16.26 45.75 5.65
CA GLU A 40 -16.84 46.43 6.80
C GLU A 40 -16.52 45.60 8.04
N GLU A 41 -15.82 46.20 9.01
CA GLU A 41 -15.38 45.51 10.24
C GLU A 41 -14.56 44.23 9.99
N GLY A 42 -13.84 44.19 8.85
CA GLY A 42 -13.05 43.03 8.44
C GLY A 42 -13.82 41.98 7.62
N LEU A 43 -15.15 42.09 7.56
CA LEU A 43 -16.03 41.18 6.83
C LEU A 43 -16.35 41.73 5.43
N TRP A 44 -16.37 40.84 4.44
CA TRP A 44 -16.68 41.21 3.06
C TRP A 44 -18.18 41.11 2.79
N HIS A 45 -18.73 42.18 2.22
CA HIS A 45 -20.11 42.30 1.77
C HIS A 45 -20.15 42.67 0.29
N PHE A 46 -21.24 42.34 -0.39
CA PHE A 46 -21.46 42.74 -1.78
C PHE A 46 -22.72 43.60 -1.91
N TYR A 47 -22.60 44.76 -2.55
CA TYR A 47 -23.73 45.63 -2.88
C TYR A 47 -23.98 45.63 -4.38
N ASP A 48 -25.24 45.51 -4.79
CA ASP A 48 -25.62 45.55 -6.20
C ASP A 48 -25.47 46.95 -6.83
N LYS A 49 -25.90 47.09 -8.09
CA LYS A 49 -25.80 48.36 -8.83
C LYS A 49 -26.67 49.47 -8.24
N ASP A 50 -27.70 49.12 -7.48
CA ASP A 50 -28.64 50.04 -6.86
C ASP A 50 -28.26 50.32 -5.38
N GLY A 51 -27.15 49.72 -4.92
CA GLY A 51 -26.62 49.86 -3.56
C GLY A 51 -27.33 49.00 -2.53
N VAL A 52 -28.04 47.95 -2.97
CA VAL A 52 -28.70 46.98 -2.09
C VAL A 52 -27.71 45.87 -1.74
N MET A 53 -27.59 45.54 -0.46
CA MET A 53 -26.74 44.45 0.01
C MET A 53 -27.31 43.11 -0.43
N VAL A 54 -26.44 42.25 -0.96
CA VAL A 54 -26.77 40.89 -1.37
C VAL A 54 -26.66 39.97 -0.16
N CYS A 55 -27.72 39.22 0.12
CA CYS A 55 -27.85 38.29 1.24
C CYS A 55 -28.48 36.99 0.74
N ASP A 56 -28.05 35.85 1.29
CA ASP A 56 -28.50 34.51 0.92
C ASP A 56 -28.51 34.26 -0.60
N GLU A 57 -27.40 34.63 -1.26
CA GLU A 57 -27.32 34.57 -2.72
C GLU A 57 -25.90 34.29 -3.22
N PHE A 58 -25.83 33.46 -4.26
CA PHE A 58 -24.62 33.26 -5.04
C PHE A 58 -24.32 34.47 -5.92
N LYS A 59 -23.13 35.04 -5.75
CA LYS A 59 -22.67 36.18 -6.53
C LYS A 59 -21.49 35.84 -7.41
N LYS A 60 -21.67 36.01 -8.73
CA LYS A 60 -20.55 36.00 -9.67
C LYS A 60 -19.82 37.35 -9.64
N SER A 61 -18.50 37.31 -9.47
CA SER A 61 -17.63 38.47 -9.56
C SER A 61 -16.34 38.09 -10.30
N GLY A 62 -16.12 38.73 -11.46
CA GLY A 62 -15.06 38.32 -12.38
C GLY A 62 -15.28 36.89 -12.87
N ASN A 63 -14.26 36.05 -12.72
CA ASN A 63 -14.30 34.63 -13.12
C ASN A 63 -14.76 33.69 -12.01
N SER A 64 -14.95 34.20 -10.79
CA SER A 64 -15.25 33.39 -9.62
C SER A 64 -16.69 33.61 -9.16
N TRP A 65 -17.23 32.59 -8.50
CA TRP A 65 -18.49 32.66 -7.77
C TRP A 65 -18.20 32.73 -6.28
N PHE A 66 -19.07 33.43 -5.55
CA PHE A 66 -19.01 33.63 -4.10
C PHE A 66 -20.42 33.41 -3.55
N TYR A 67 -20.54 33.19 -2.26
CA TYR A 67 -21.84 33.10 -1.59
C TYR A 67 -21.87 34.07 -0.41
N LEU A 68 -22.94 34.87 -0.34
CA LEU A 68 -23.22 35.79 0.75
C LEU A 68 -24.30 35.12 1.61
N ASN A 69 -24.03 34.96 2.91
CA ASN A 69 -24.98 34.33 3.83
C ASN A 69 -26.18 35.25 4.13
N GLU A 70 -27.07 34.82 5.04
CA GLU A 70 -28.27 35.58 5.43
C GLU A 70 -27.97 37.00 5.94
N ASP A 71 -26.80 37.21 6.56
CA ASP A 71 -26.35 38.51 7.07
C ASP A 71 -25.65 39.37 5.99
N GLY A 72 -25.49 38.84 4.76
CA GLY A 72 -24.76 39.50 3.67
C GLY A 72 -23.24 39.39 3.76
N VAL A 73 -22.74 38.52 4.63
CA VAL A 73 -21.31 38.27 4.81
C VAL A 73 -20.85 37.17 3.85
N MET A 74 -19.72 37.41 3.18
CA MET A 74 -19.09 36.42 2.30
C MET A 74 -18.59 35.22 3.10
N VAL A 75 -19.05 34.03 2.72
CA VAL A 75 -18.62 32.77 3.32
C VAL A 75 -17.21 32.41 2.85
N THR A 76 -16.37 31.89 3.76
CA THR A 76 -14.99 31.48 3.49
C THR A 76 -14.62 30.25 4.30
N GLY A 77 -13.96 29.26 3.69
CA GLY A 77 -13.47 28.06 4.38
C GLY A 77 -14.58 27.11 4.84
N GLU A 78 -15.77 27.19 4.25
CA GLU A 78 -16.95 26.48 4.72
C GLU A 78 -17.72 25.82 3.56
N LEU A 79 -18.41 24.74 3.91
CA LEU A 79 -19.38 24.09 3.04
C LEU A 79 -20.69 24.89 3.02
N ILE A 80 -21.29 25.00 1.83
CA ILE A 80 -22.56 25.69 1.62
C ILE A 80 -23.55 24.69 1.05
N GLU A 81 -24.66 24.50 1.76
CA GLU A 81 -25.78 23.66 1.33
C GLU A 81 -26.82 24.53 0.61
N ASP A 82 -27.20 24.15 -0.61
CA ASP A 82 -28.30 24.77 -1.35
C ASP A 82 -29.17 23.67 -1.97
N GLY A 83 -30.29 23.37 -1.31
CA GLY A 83 -31.12 22.23 -1.66
C GLY A 83 -30.37 20.90 -1.53
N ASP A 84 -30.28 20.13 -2.63
CA ASP A 84 -29.57 18.85 -2.68
C ASP A 84 -28.08 19.00 -3.06
N ASP A 85 -27.65 20.22 -3.40
CA ASP A 85 -26.30 20.54 -3.85
C ASP A 85 -25.44 21.04 -2.68
N LEU A 86 -24.14 20.74 -2.78
CA LEU A 86 -23.14 21.15 -1.79
C LEU A 86 -21.99 21.86 -2.51
N TYR A 87 -21.57 23.00 -1.97
CA TYR A 87 -20.48 23.81 -2.50
C TYR A 87 -19.43 24.04 -1.43
N TYR A 88 -18.23 24.45 -1.83
CA TYR A 88 -17.19 24.88 -0.88
C TYR A 88 -16.66 26.24 -1.28
N ALA A 89 -16.78 27.20 -0.36
CA ALA A 89 -16.14 28.50 -0.47
C ALA A 89 -14.71 28.37 0.07
N SER A 90 -13.71 28.61 -0.78
CA SER A 90 -12.33 28.40 -0.36
C SER A 90 -11.94 29.29 0.80
N GLU A 91 -11.10 28.76 1.68
CA GLU A 91 -10.44 29.54 2.73
C GLU A 91 -9.51 30.61 2.15
N ALA A 92 -9.02 31.48 3.02
CA ALA A 92 -7.99 32.42 2.66
C ALA A 92 -6.72 31.67 2.23
N PRO A 93 -5.97 32.18 1.23
CA PRO A 93 -4.69 31.59 0.86
C PRO A 93 -3.74 31.61 2.07
N ASP A 94 -2.92 30.57 2.18
CA ASP A 94 -1.89 30.50 3.21
C ASP A 94 -0.90 31.67 3.01
N PRO A 95 -0.76 32.58 3.99
CA PRO A 95 0.12 33.73 3.84
C PRO A 95 1.61 33.34 3.71
N ASP A 96 1.99 32.15 4.18
CA ASP A 96 3.35 31.65 4.13
C ASP A 96 3.65 30.84 2.84
N ASP A 97 2.62 30.37 2.13
CA ASP A 97 2.77 29.74 0.81
C ASP A 97 2.53 30.72 -0.34
N SER A 98 3.62 31.30 -0.84
CA SER A 98 3.57 32.20 -2.01
C SER A 98 3.01 31.56 -3.30
N ASN A 99 2.94 30.23 -3.39
CA ASN A 99 2.34 29.50 -4.51
C ASN A 99 0.84 29.29 -4.34
N ASP A 100 0.29 29.50 -3.15
CA ASP A 100 -1.14 29.43 -2.92
C ASP A 100 -1.85 30.59 -3.63
N LYS A 101 -2.57 30.25 -4.71
CA LYS A 101 -3.32 31.21 -5.53
C LYS A 101 -4.82 31.17 -5.24
N ARG A 102 -5.24 30.58 -4.11
CA ARG A 102 -6.65 30.57 -3.71
C ARG A 102 -7.17 32.00 -3.56
N ILE A 103 -8.42 32.18 -3.95
CA ILE A 103 -9.14 33.45 -3.77
C ILE A 103 -10.12 33.22 -2.63
N ALA A 104 -9.91 33.85 -1.48
CA ALA A 104 -10.79 33.68 -0.32
C ALA A 104 -12.27 33.83 -0.71
N GLY A 105 -13.09 32.86 -0.31
CA GLY A 105 -14.53 32.81 -0.56
C GLY A 105 -14.95 32.40 -1.97
N ALA A 106 -14.01 32.21 -2.89
CA ALA A 106 -14.34 31.72 -4.23
C ALA A 106 -14.79 30.25 -4.17
N LEU A 107 -15.86 29.92 -4.88
CA LEU A 107 -16.33 28.55 -4.98
C LEU A 107 -15.33 27.69 -5.75
N VAL A 108 -15.02 26.53 -5.19
CA VAL A 108 -14.07 25.57 -5.76
C VAL A 108 -14.68 24.82 -6.94
N SER A 109 -13.88 24.55 -7.98
CA SER A 109 -14.28 23.70 -9.11
C SER A 109 -13.13 22.84 -9.61
N LYS A 110 -13.46 21.64 -10.11
CA LYS A 110 -12.55 20.62 -10.64
C LYS A 110 -11.39 20.26 -9.69
N GLN A 111 -11.63 20.25 -8.39
CA GLN A 111 -10.57 20.11 -7.41
C GLN A 111 -11.01 19.23 -6.23
N TRP A 112 -10.03 18.49 -5.70
CA TRP A 112 -10.14 17.76 -4.44
C TRP A 112 -9.91 18.71 -3.27
N ILE A 113 -10.77 18.63 -2.25
CA ILE A 113 -10.64 19.39 -1.01
C ILE A 113 -10.83 18.43 0.15
N GLU A 114 -9.90 18.48 1.11
CA GLU A 114 -10.07 17.84 2.41
C GLU A 114 -10.73 18.84 3.37
N ILE A 115 -11.83 18.43 4.00
CA ILE A 115 -12.57 19.28 4.94
C ILE A 115 -12.73 18.52 6.24
N GLY A 116 -11.84 18.83 7.18
CA GLY A 116 -11.63 18.03 8.38
C GLY A 116 -10.86 16.75 8.08
N SER A 117 -10.17 16.23 9.11
CA SER A 117 -9.23 15.12 8.95
C SER A 117 -9.90 13.88 8.33
N GLY A 118 -9.39 13.46 7.16
CA GLY A 118 -9.81 12.24 6.46
C GLY A 118 -11.07 12.35 5.61
N ASN A 119 -11.71 13.51 5.52
CA ASN A 119 -12.93 13.70 4.72
C ASN A 119 -12.61 14.42 3.41
N TRP A 120 -12.52 13.66 2.34
CA TRP A 120 -12.23 14.17 1.01
C TRP A 120 -13.49 14.39 0.17
N TYR A 121 -13.54 15.53 -0.50
CA TYR A 121 -14.62 15.92 -1.41
C TYR A 121 -14.01 16.23 -2.77
N PHE A 122 -14.78 16.03 -3.84
CA PHE A 122 -14.42 16.53 -5.16
C PHE A 122 -15.51 17.46 -5.69
N PHE A 123 -15.13 18.68 -6.04
CA PHE A 123 -16.06 19.65 -6.63
C PHE A 123 -15.96 19.61 -8.15
N GLY A 124 -17.09 19.44 -8.82
CA GLY A 124 -17.21 19.36 -10.27
C GLY A 124 -16.90 20.68 -10.98
N SER A 125 -17.02 20.67 -12.31
CA SER A 125 -16.87 21.89 -13.12
C SER A 125 -17.97 22.92 -12.90
N ASP A 126 -19.10 22.48 -12.36
CA ASP A 126 -20.26 23.25 -11.93
C ASP A 126 -20.15 23.72 -10.47
N MET A 127 -19.00 23.48 -9.81
CA MET A 127 -18.70 23.82 -8.41
C MET A 127 -19.46 23.00 -7.37
N LYS A 128 -20.24 22.01 -7.80
CA LYS A 128 -21.02 21.14 -6.91
C LYS A 128 -20.17 19.96 -6.45
N ALA A 129 -20.32 19.56 -5.20
CA ALA A 129 -19.71 18.35 -4.68
C ALA A 129 -20.28 17.13 -5.42
N VAL A 130 -19.39 16.23 -5.85
CA VAL A 130 -19.79 15.01 -6.54
C VAL A 130 -20.37 14.01 -5.54
N LYS A 131 -21.45 13.34 -5.94
CA LYS A 131 -22.09 12.23 -5.23
C LYS A 131 -22.12 10.97 -6.13
N GLY A 132 -22.17 9.79 -5.52
CA GLY A 132 -22.24 8.50 -6.19
C GLY A 132 -20.95 8.10 -6.92
N LEU A 133 -21.08 7.17 -7.87
CA LEU A 133 -19.96 6.70 -8.71
C LEU A 133 -19.50 7.78 -9.68
N LYS A 134 -18.21 8.10 -9.67
CA LYS A 134 -17.63 9.08 -10.59
C LYS A 134 -16.25 8.67 -11.09
N THR A 135 -16.06 8.78 -12.40
CA THR A 135 -14.72 8.69 -13.01
C THR A 135 -14.09 10.07 -13.07
N ILE A 136 -12.91 10.22 -12.44
CA ILE A 136 -12.10 11.43 -12.42
C ILE A 136 -10.69 11.02 -12.84
N ASN A 137 -10.16 11.64 -13.89
CA ASN A 137 -8.83 11.31 -14.43
C ASN A 137 -8.59 9.80 -14.65
N GLN A 138 -9.58 9.12 -15.25
CA GLN A 138 -9.57 7.68 -15.56
C GLN A 138 -9.61 6.73 -14.34
N LYS A 139 -9.65 7.26 -13.12
CA LYS A 139 -9.86 6.50 -11.88
C LYS A 139 -11.32 6.59 -11.47
N LEU A 140 -11.89 5.48 -10.98
CA LEU A 140 -13.27 5.42 -10.49
C LEU A 140 -13.29 5.62 -8.97
N TYR A 141 -14.18 6.47 -8.49
CA TYR A 141 -14.39 6.80 -7.09
C TYR A 141 -15.86 6.62 -6.74
N PHE A 142 -16.15 6.47 -5.45
CA PHE A 142 -17.51 6.61 -4.92
C PHE A 142 -17.54 7.71 -3.87
N PHE A 143 -18.55 8.57 -3.99
CA PHE A 143 -18.85 9.60 -3.01
C PHE A 143 -20.20 9.29 -2.37
N GLY A 144 -20.29 9.34 -1.04
CA GLY A 144 -21.53 9.13 -0.31
C GLY A 144 -22.59 10.21 -0.60
N GLU A 145 -23.78 10.05 -0.02
CA GLU A 145 -24.82 11.08 -0.07
C GLU A 145 -24.38 12.40 0.60
N ASP A 146 -23.46 12.30 1.56
CA ASP A 146 -22.77 13.43 2.19
C ASP A 146 -21.61 13.97 1.35
N ALA A 147 -21.45 13.50 0.11
CA ALA A 147 -20.41 13.85 -0.85
C ALA A 147 -18.97 13.53 -0.42
N LYS A 148 -18.78 12.74 0.65
CA LYS A 148 -17.46 12.28 1.08
C LYS A 148 -16.99 11.09 0.25
N ALA A 149 -15.74 11.09 -0.15
CA ALA A 149 -15.11 9.96 -0.80
C ALA A 149 -15.07 8.74 0.14
N PHE A 150 -15.42 7.57 -0.40
CA PHE A 150 -15.57 6.33 0.36
C PHE A 150 -14.36 5.40 0.17
N GLN A 151 -14.04 4.65 1.23
CA GLN A 151 -13.05 3.56 1.23
C GLN A 151 -13.68 2.27 1.75
N GLY A 152 -13.16 1.14 1.28
CA GLY A 152 -13.58 -0.19 1.67
C GLY A 152 -14.61 -0.82 0.73
N LEU A 153 -15.25 -1.88 1.22
CA LEU A 153 -16.20 -2.68 0.46
C LEU A 153 -17.57 -2.02 0.46
N LEU A 154 -18.15 -1.84 -0.73
CA LEU A 154 -19.42 -1.15 -0.93
C LEU A 154 -20.31 -1.94 -1.86
N GLN A 155 -21.57 -2.13 -1.47
CA GLN A 155 -22.59 -2.67 -2.35
C GLN A 155 -23.48 -1.55 -2.89
N ILE A 156 -23.61 -1.50 -4.20
CA ILE A 156 -24.50 -0.57 -4.92
C ILE A 156 -25.44 -1.43 -5.76
N ASP A 157 -26.72 -1.41 -5.44
CA ASP A 157 -27.72 -2.33 -5.99
C ASP A 157 -27.29 -3.81 -5.81
N SER A 158 -27.10 -4.54 -6.92
CA SER A 158 -26.62 -5.94 -6.90
C SER A 158 -25.09 -6.07 -6.93
N ASP A 159 -24.40 -5.00 -7.29
CA ASP A 159 -22.98 -5.03 -7.62
C ASP A 159 -22.15 -4.64 -6.39
N THR A 160 -21.02 -5.31 -6.21
CA THR A 160 -20.09 -5.05 -5.10
C THR A 160 -18.80 -4.45 -5.66
N TYR A 161 -18.33 -3.39 -5.02
CA TYR A 161 -17.11 -2.67 -5.33
C TYR A 161 -16.19 -2.66 -4.10
N TYR A 162 -14.91 -2.42 -4.32
CA TYR A 162 -13.98 -2.08 -3.25
C TYR A 162 -13.20 -0.83 -3.63
N PHE A 163 -13.13 0.13 -2.72
CA PHE A 163 -12.36 1.35 -2.87
C PHE A 163 -11.14 1.30 -1.95
N GLY A 164 -9.94 1.37 -2.52
CA GLY A 164 -8.69 1.26 -1.76
C GLY A 164 -8.39 2.48 -0.89
N GLU A 165 -7.23 2.47 -0.24
CA GLU A 165 -6.78 3.58 0.62
C GLU A 165 -6.63 4.90 -0.15
N ASP A 166 -6.39 4.86 -1.46
CA ASP A 166 -6.36 6.05 -2.32
C ASP A 166 -7.75 6.48 -2.84
N TYR A 167 -8.83 5.91 -2.27
CA TYR A 167 -10.24 6.09 -2.62
C TYR A 167 -10.64 5.58 -4.02
N THR A 168 -9.74 4.89 -4.73
CA THR A 168 -10.03 4.40 -6.09
C THR A 168 -10.57 2.99 -6.10
N ALA A 169 -11.44 2.68 -7.07
CA ALA A 169 -12.01 1.36 -7.24
C ALA A 169 -10.93 0.32 -7.62
N TRP A 170 -10.97 -0.83 -6.95
CA TRP A 170 -10.00 -1.91 -7.10
C TRP A 170 -10.31 -2.82 -8.28
N LYS A 171 -9.25 -3.44 -8.82
CA LYS A 171 -9.31 -4.45 -9.88
C LYS A 171 -8.46 -5.66 -9.52
N GLY A 172 -8.90 -6.83 -9.97
CA GLY A 172 -8.21 -8.09 -9.76
C GLY A 172 -8.51 -8.70 -8.40
N TRP A 173 -7.58 -9.54 -7.94
CA TRP A 173 -7.69 -10.24 -6.67
C TRP A 173 -7.56 -9.30 -5.48
N LEU A 174 -8.36 -9.55 -4.44
CA LEU A 174 -8.28 -8.84 -3.18
C LEU A 174 -8.62 -9.79 -2.03
N THR A 175 -7.81 -9.79 -0.99
CA THR A 175 -8.04 -10.56 0.23
C THR A 175 -8.32 -9.62 1.40
N ILE A 176 -9.43 -9.82 2.09
CA ILE A 176 -9.84 -9.04 3.27
C ILE A 176 -10.12 -10.04 4.40
N GLY A 177 -9.24 -10.10 5.40
CA GLY A 177 -9.29 -11.16 6.41
C GLY A 177 -9.07 -12.53 5.79
N SER A 178 -10.03 -13.45 5.97
CA SER A 178 -10.03 -14.78 5.34
C SER A 178 -10.71 -14.82 3.97
N ASP A 179 -11.42 -13.76 3.58
CA ASP A 179 -12.27 -13.75 2.40
C ASP A 179 -11.49 -13.24 1.18
N CYS A 180 -11.55 -13.98 0.08
CA CYS A 180 -10.92 -13.59 -1.19
C CYS A 180 -11.98 -13.20 -2.22
N TYR A 181 -11.76 -12.12 -2.94
CA TYR A 181 -12.65 -11.56 -3.96
C TYR A 181 -11.89 -11.39 -5.27
N TYR A 182 -12.62 -11.37 -6.38
CA TYR A 182 -12.08 -10.94 -7.67
C TYR A 182 -12.94 -9.82 -8.26
N PHE A 183 -12.34 -8.66 -8.50
CA PHE A 183 -12.97 -7.51 -9.14
C PHE A 183 -12.59 -7.48 -10.62
N GLY A 184 -13.60 -7.52 -11.49
CA GLY A 184 -13.40 -7.52 -12.95
C GLY A 184 -12.82 -6.22 -13.49
N GLU A 185 -12.63 -6.16 -14.81
CA GLU A 185 -12.15 -4.95 -15.50
C GLU A 185 -13.10 -3.75 -15.36
N ASP A 186 -14.36 -4.02 -15.04
CA ASP A 186 -15.41 -3.07 -14.74
C ASP A 186 -15.52 -2.73 -13.24
N PHE A 187 -14.53 -3.13 -12.43
CA PHE A 187 -14.41 -2.89 -10.99
C PHE A 187 -15.45 -3.61 -10.13
N ARG A 188 -16.26 -4.50 -10.71
CA ARG A 188 -17.31 -5.23 -9.98
C ARG A 188 -16.82 -6.58 -9.51
N ALA A 189 -17.16 -6.93 -8.28
CA ALA A 189 -16.87 -8.25 -7.74
C ALA A 189 -17.60 -9.33 -8.53
N TYR A 190 -16.92 -10.44 -8.80
CA TYR A 190 -17.54 -11.62 -9.36
C TYR A 190 -18.40 -12.29 -8.29
N LYS A 191 -19.72 -12.33 -8.52
CA LYS A 191 -20.72 -12.90 -7.60
C LYS A 191 -21.55 -13.97 -8.31
N ASN A 192 -21.96 -15.00 -7.57
CA ASN A 192 -22.76 -16.12 -8.06
C ASN A 192 -22.19 -16.74 -9.34
N LYS A 193 -20.86 -16.92 -9.38
CA LYS A 193 -20.16 -17.52 -10.52
C LYS A 193 -19.76 -18.94 -10.16
N ASN A 194 -19.95 -19.88 -11.07
CA ASN A 194 -19.51 -21.26 -10.91
C ASN A 194 -18.60 -21.65 -12.07
N GLY A 195 -17.32 -21.91 -11.77
CA GLY A 195 -16.30 -22.31 -12.76
C GLY A 195 -15.91 -21.24 -13.77
N VAL A 196 -15.92 -19.95 -13.39
CA VAL A 196 -15.45 -18.84 -14.24
C VAL A 196 -13.95 -18.92 -14.45
N THR A 197 -13.47 -18.72 -15.68
CA THR A 197 -12.04 -18.78 -15.99
C THR A 197 -11.37 -17.42 -15.83
N ILE A 198 -10.40 -17.32 -14.92
CA ILE A 198 -9.55 -16.14 -14.69
C ILE A 198 -8.11 -16.62 -14.83
N GLY A 199 -7.31 -16.01 -15.71
CA GLY A 199 -5.92 -16.45 -15.92
C GLY A 199 -5.74 -17.91 -16.37
N GLY A 200 -6.77 -18.53 -16.98
CA GLY A 200 -6.75 -19.94 -17.39
C GLY A 200 -7.26 -20.94 -16.34
N VAL A 201 -7.52 -20.47 -15.13
CA VAL A 201 -7.96 -21.24 -13.95
C VAL A 201 -9.46 -21.08 -13.77
N LYS A 202 -10.17 -22.14 -13.39
CA LYS A 202 -11.59 -22.03 -13.03
C LYS A 202 -11.73 -21.70 -11.55
N TYR A 203 -12.57 -20.71 -11.24
CA TYR A 203 -12.92 -20.30 -9.88
C TYR A 203 -14.44 -20.24 -9.73
N SER A 204 -14.91 -20.29 -8.50
CA SER A 204 -16.33 -20.13 -8.18
C SER A 204 -16.48 -19.13 -7.05
N PHE A 205 -17.49 -18.27 -7.11
CA PHE A 205 -17.75 -17.21 -6.13
C PHE A 205 -19.20 -17.28 -5.66
N ASP A 206 -19.39 -17.10 -4.35
CA ASP A 206 -20.69 -17.17 -3.70
C ASP A 206 -21.56 -15.92 -3.99
N SER A 207 -22.70 -15.80 -3.30
CA SER A 207 -23.61 -14.67 -3.47
C SER A 207 -23.09 -13.34 -2.96
N GLU A 208 -22.12 -13.35 -2.05
CA GLU A 208 -21.45 -12.16 -1.51
C GLU A 208 -20.21 -11.78 -2.34
N GLY A 209 -19.75 -12.69 -3.21
CA GLY A 209 -18.60 -12.51 -4.09
C GLY A 209 -17.32 -13.11 -3.53
N LYS A 210 -17.42 -13.90 -2.46
CA LYS A 210 -16.30 -14.58 -1.84
C LYS A 210 -15.96 -15.82 -2.63
N LEU A 211 -14.66 -16.07 -2.78
CA LEU A 211 -14.15 -17.26 -3.43
C LEU A 211 -14.59 -18.50 -2.65
N MET A 212 -15.25 -19.43 -3.35
CA MET A 212 -15.64 -20.73 -2.81
C MET A 212 -14.49 -21.72 -3.03
N GLU A 213 -14.20 -22.51 -2.01
CA GLU A 213 -13.07 -23.45 -1.90
C GLU A 213 -12.97 -24.49 -3.05
N PHE A 214 -13.99 -24.63 -3.90
CA PHE A 214 -14.04 -25.67 -4.93
C PHE A 214 -13.74 -25.16 -6.34
N ALA A 215 -12.48 -25.30 -6.74
CA ALA A 215 -12.07 -25.73 -8.07
C ALA A 215 -10.60 -26.19 -8.04
N THR A 216 -10.35 -27.49 -8.23
CA THR A 216 -9.00 -28.00 -8.52
C THR A 216 -8.71 -27.98 -10.03
N PRO A 217 -8.02 -26.94 -10.53
CA PRO A 217 -7.14 -27.07 -11.69
C PRO A 217 -5.77 -26.42 -11.41
N SER A 218 -5.27 -26.51 -10.17
CA SER A 218 -4.05 -25.85 -9.71
C SER A 218 -2.82 -26.21 -10.58
N VAL A 219 -2.68 -27.47 -11.02
CA VAL A 219 -1.54 -27.91 -11.86
C VAL A 219 -1.60 -27.38 -13.30
N ALA A 220 -2.78 -27.37 -13.94
CA ALA A 220 -2.93 -26.87 -15.31
C ALA A 220 -2.73 -25.34 -15.39
N THR A 221 -3.11 -24.68 -14.32
CA THR A 221 -2.95 -23.25 -14.05
C THR A 221 -1.50 -22.86 -13.84
N ALA A 222 -0.83 -23.53 -12.88
CA ALA A 222 0.60 -23.40 -12.64
C ALA A 222 1.38 -23.59 -13.94
N ARG A 223 0.99 -24.60 -14.74
CA ARG A 223 1.56 -24.87 -16.04
C ARG A 223 1.40 -23.69 -17.02
N GLN A 224 0.21 -23.12 -17.18
CA GLN A 224 -0.01 -22.03 -18.15
C GLN A 224 0.71 -20.74 -17.73
N ALA A 225 0.76 -20.43 -16.43
CA ALA A 225 1.51 -19.28 -15.91
C ALA A 225 2.99 -19.40 -16.26
N LEU A 226 3.61 -20.55 -15.98
CA LEU A 226 5.02 -20.83 -16.27
C LEU A 226 5.33 -20.87 -17.79
N GLU A 227 4.40 -21.31 -18.63
CA GLU A 227 4.56 -21.36 -20.10
C GLU A 227 4.68 -19.97 -20.74
N SER A 228 4.22 -18.90 -20.06
CA SER A 228 4.26 -17.53 -20.56
C SER A 228 5.45 -16.69 -20.06
N LEU A 229 6.17 -17.19 -19.06
CA LEU A 229 7.22 -16.41 -18.40
C LEU A 229 8.48 -16.33 -19.27
N THR A 230 8.89 -15.10 -19.54
CA THR A 230 10.21 -14.79 -20.08
C THR A 230 11.07 -14.31 -18.93
N TYR A 231 12.13 -15.04 -18.66
CA TYR A 231 13.03 -14.75 -17.55
C TYR A 231 14.25 -14.01 -18.09
N ASN A 232 14.61 -12.91 -17.44
CA ASN A 232 15.87 -12.20 -17.66
C ASN A 232 16.59 -12.13 -16.33
N VAL A 233 17.87 -12.47 -16.32
CA VAL A 233 18.74 -12.42 -15.14
C VAL A 233 19.96 -11.61 -15.53
N ASP A 234 20.45 -10.78 -14.62
CA ASP A 234 21.67 -10.01 -14.84
C ASP A 234 22.89 -10.94 -14.88
N GLN A 235 23.93 -10.50 -15.58
CA GLN A 235 25.08 -11.35 -15.87
C GLN A 235 25.84 -11.78 -14.62
N GLU A 236 25.82 -10.97 -13.56
CA GLU A 236 26.49 -11.25 -12.29
C GLU A 236 25.91 -12.48 -11.59
N ASP A 237 24.60 -12.68 -11.70
CA ASP A 237 23.85 -13.80 -11.10
C ASP A 237 23.76 -15.02 -12.05
N ALA A 238 24.35 -14.90 -13.24
CA ALA A 238 24.27 -15.86 -14.34
C ALA A 238 25.59 -16.62 -14.62
N ASN A 239 26.49 -16.62 -13.63
CA ASN A 239 27.85 -17.14 -13.78
C ASN A 239 27.93 -18.67 -13.54
N SER A 240 26.93 -19.25 -12.85
CA SER A 240 26.90 -20.67 -12.49
C SER A 240 25.50 -21.28 -12.64
N GLU A 241 25.45 -22.60 -12.70
CA GLU A 241 24.20 -23.36 -12.82
C GLU A 241 23.36 -23.29 -11.55
N ASP A 242 23.99 -23.38 -10.37
CA ASP A 242 23.33 -23.40 -9.08
C ASP A 242 22.67 -22.04 -8.76
N GLU A 243 23.37 -20.92 -9.00
CA GLU A 243 22.82 -19.57 -8.80
C GLU A 243 21.60 -19.31 -9.70
N CYS A 244 21.64 -19.78 -10.95
CA CYS A 244 20.49 -19.67 -11.85
C CYS A 244 19.32 -20.58 -11.43
N ILE A 245 19.57 -21.74 -10.84
CA ILE A 245 18.52 -22.65 -10.37
C ILE A 245 17.76 -22.00 -9.22
N ASP A 246 18.45 -21.48 -8.21
CA ASP A 246 17.84 -20.83 -7.06
C ASP A 246 17.01 -19.61 -7.48
N TYR A 247 17.55 -18.81 -8.40
CA TYR A 247 16.85 -17.64 -8.93
C TYR A 247 15.58 -18.01 -9.71
N VAL A 248 15.65 -18.99 -10.61
CA VAL A 248 14.47 -19.36 -11.42
C VAL A 248 13.44 -20.11 -10.59
N GLN A 249 13.85 -20.92 -9.60
CA GLN A 249 12.91 -21.58 -8.68
C GLN A 249 12.18 -20.60 -7.78
N SER A 250 12.90 -19.66 -7.16
CA SER A 250 12.29 -18.65 -6.30
C SER A 250 11.30 -17.78 -7.09
N TYR A 251 11.69 -17.33 -8.29
CA TYR A 251 10.82 -16.55 -9.17
C TYR A 251 9.60 -17.35 -9.63
N ALA A 252 9.77 -18.64 -9.98
CA ALA A 252 8.64 -19.51 -10.36
C ALA A 252 7.68 -19.72 -9.17
N GLN A 253 8.19 -19.83 -7.95
CA GLN A 253 7.38 -20.00 -6.74
C GLN A 253 6.62 -18.72 -6.37
N GLU A 254 7.25 -17.54 -6.43
CA GLU A 254 6.59 -16.25 -6.18
C GLU A 254 5.37 -16.03 -7.09
N TYR A 255 5.46 -16.44 -8.36
CA TYR A 255 4.34 -16.38 -9.30
C TYR A 255 3.26 -17.42 -9.00
N LEU A 256 3.63 -18.59 -8.47
CA LEU A 256 2.65 -19.58 -8.03
C LEU A 256 1.90 -19.11 -6.80
N ASP A 257 2.58 -18.53 -5.81
CA ASP A 257 1.98 -18.11 -4.53
C ASP A 257 0.90 -17.02 -4.71
N GLN A 258 0.87 -16.37 -5.88
CA GLN A 258 -0.17 -15.42 -6.28
C GLN A 258 -1.44 -16.10 -6.82
N ILE A 259 -1.44 -17.43 -6.98
CA ILE A 259 -2.54 -18.22 -7.53
C ILE A 259 -3.32 -18.86 -6.37
N PRO A 260 -4.56 -18.42 -6.08
CA PRO A 260 -5.35 -19.01 -5.00
C PRO A 260 -5.52 -20.53 -5.17
N GLY A 261 -5.19 -21.30 -4.12
CA GLY A 261 -5.25 -22.78 -4.13
C GLY A 261 -4.02 -23.48 -4.71
N SER A 262 -2.90 -22.77 -4.90
CA SER A 262 -1.59 -23.36 -5.24
C SER A 262 -0.81 -23.85 -4.01
N ASP A 263 -1.36 -23.73 -2.81
CA ASP A 263 -0.66 -24.00 -1.54
C ASP A 263 -0.10 -25.43 -1.43
N SER A 264 -0.69 -26.37 -2.18
CA SER A 264 -0.26 -27.77 -2.27
C SER A 264 0.62 -28.06 -3.50
N ILE A 265 1.08 -27.05 -4.24
CA ILE A 265 1.94 -27.21 -5.42
C ILE A 265 3.37 -26.81 -5.11
N TYR A 266 4.29 -27.70 -5.45
CA TYR A 266 5.72 -27.47 -5.35
C TYR A 266 6.39 -27.57 -6.71
N ILE A 267 7.36 -26.70 -6.97
CA ILE A 267 8.17 -26.72 -8.18
C ILE A 267 9.61 -27.09 -7.84
N LYS A 268 10.13 -28.11 -8.53
CA LYS A 268 11.55 -28.42 -8.52
C LYS A 268 12.17 -28.15 -9.89
N ALA A 269 13.13 -27.23 -9.96
CA ALA A 269 13.96 -27.09 -11.14
C ALA A 269 15.06 -28.15 -11.14
N SER A 270 15.45 -28.56 -12.33
CA SER A 270 16.65 -29.35 -12.54
C SER A 270 17.31 -28.89 -13.83
N PRO A 271 18.65 -28.80 -13.85
CA PRO A 271 19.39 -28.37 -15.01
C PRO A 271 19.22 -29.38 -16.15
N SER A 272 19.23 -28.91 -17.38
CA SER A 272 19.10 -29.80 -18.55
C SER A 272 20.05 -29.48 -19.69
N ASN A 273 20.40 -28.21 -19.91
CA ASN A 273 21.48 -27.74 -20.78
C ASN A 273 21.87 -26.32 -20.38
N CYS A 274 23.13 -26.04 -20.10
CA CYS A 274 23.59 -24.72 -19.67
C CYS A 274 24.79 -24.22 -20.48
N THR A 275 24.87 -22.91 -20.65
CA THR A 275 26.02 -22.17 -21.17
C THR A 275 26.07 -20.87 -20.39
N PRO A 276 27.02 -20.72 -19.44
CA PRO A 276 27.13 -19.53 -18.62
C PRO A 276 27.36 -18.26 -19.44
N ALA A 277 26.86 -17.14 -18.93
CA ALA A 277 27.13 -15.84 -19.53
C ALA A 277 28.60 -15.45 -19.29
N VAL A 278 29.27 -14.85 -20.28
CA VAL A 278 30.66 -14.37 -20.13
C VAL A 278 30.71 -12.86 -20.28
N ALA A 279 31.12 -12.15 -19.22
CA ALA A 279 31.12 -10.70 -19.21
C ALA A 279 32.15 -10.14 -20.19
N GLY A 280 31.83 -8.99 -20.79
CA GLY A 280 32.78 -8.28 -21.63
C GLY A 280 33.99 -7.84 -20.81
N THR A 281 35.18 -8.04 -21.36
CA THR A 281 36.43 -7.53 -20.75
C THR A 281 36.99 -6.38 -21.59
N SER A 282 37.98 -5.67 -21.06
CA SER A 282 38.72 -4.66 -21.83
C SER A 282 39.33 -5.21 -23.13
N SER A 283 39.65 -6.51 -23.17
CA SER A 283 40.17 -7.23 -24.35
C SER A 283 39.08 -7.91 -25.20
N LYS A 284 37.90 -8.19 -24.64
CA LYS A 284 36.75 -8.80 -25.33
C LYS A 284 35.47 -8.02 -25.02
N LYS A 285 35.31 -6.88 -25.69
CA LYS A 285 34.31 -5.84 -25.36
C LYS A 285 32.84 -6.27 -25.49
N THR A 286 32.58 -7.30 -26.28
CA THR A 286 31.27 -7.94 -26.39
C THR A 286 31.31 -9.25 -25.61
N GLY A 287 30.72 -9.25 -24.42
CA GLY A 287 30.43 -10.48 -23.70
C GLY A 287 29.58 -11.45 -24.52
N THR A 288 29.47 -12.69 -24.08
CA THR A 288 28.58 -13.67 -24.71
C THR A 288 27.39 -13.96 -23.81
N ASP A 289 26.20 -13.83 -24.40
CA ASP A 289 24.91 -14.22 -23.82
C ASP A 289 24.95 -15.66 -23.31
N GLY A 290 24.49 -15.86 -22.07
CA GLY A 290 24.29 -17.17 -21.49
C GLY A 290 22.99 -17.81 -22.01
N LYS A 291 22.95 -19.13 -22.09
CA LYS A 291 21.73 -19.88 -22.41
C LYS A 291 21.58 -21.03 -21.45
N PHE A 292 20.49 -21.04 -20.70
CA PHE A 292 20.19 -22.09 -19.75
C PHE A 292 18.85 -22.73 -20.09
N ARG A 293 18.74 -24.03 -19.88
CA ARG A 293 17.50 -24.77 -19.99
C ARG A 293 17.29 -25.54 -18.71
N PHE A 294 16.15 -25.32 -18.09
CA PHE A 294 15.75 -25.97 -16.87
C PHE A 294 14.57 -26.89 -17.15
N LYS A 295 14.60 -28.07 -16.55
CA LYS A 295 13.42 -28.91 -16.41
C LYS A 295 12.72 -28.56 -15.13
N PHE A 296 11.42 -28.35 -15.18
CA PHE A 296 10.61 -28.18 -13.98
C PHE A 296 9.79 -29.44 -13.77
N LEU A 297 9.84 -29.94 -12.55
CA LEU A 297 8.93 -30.94 -12.02
C LEU A 297 7.91 -30.20 -11.16
N ILE A 298 6.63 -30.40 -11.44
CA ILE A 298 5.54 -29.84 -10.64
C ILE A 298 4.95 -31.00 -9.84
N THR A 299 4.95 -30.89 -8.52
CA THR A 299 4.42 -31.93 -7.63
C THR A 299 3.24 -31.40 -6.84
N LEU A 300 2.20 -32.23 -6.71
CA LEU A 300 1.10 -31.99 -5.78
C LEU A 300 1.45 -32.71 -4.48
N ASP A 301 1.43 -31.97 -3.38
CA ASP A 301 1.36 -32.59 -2.06
C ASP A 301 -0.10 -32.95 -1.78
N THR A 302 -0.32 -34.20 -1.42
CA THR A 302 -1.64 -34.70 -1.02
C THR A 302 -1.45 -35.49 0.26
N ASP A 303 -2.48 -35.53 1.11
CA ASP A 303 -2.47 -36.25 2.39
C ASP A 303 -2.09 -37.75 2.27
N GLU A 304 -2.00 -38.31 1.06
CA GLU A 304 -1.61 -39.69 0.75
C GLU A 304 -0.17 -39.86 0.22
N GLY A 305 0.65 -38.80 0.21
CA GLY A 305 2.06 -38.82 -0.21
C GLY A 305 2.35 -38.17 -1.57
N GLU A 306 3.64 -38.07 -1.91
CA GLU A 306 4.12 -37.45 -3.16
C GLU A 306 3.58 -38.20 -4.40
N ILE A 307 2.71 -37.55 -5.18
CA ILE A 307 2.34 -38.02 -6.51
C ILE A 307 3.26 -37.35 -7.53
N GLU A 308 4.15 -38.13 -8.15
CA GLU A 308 5.10 -37.67 -9.17
C GLU A 308 4.34 -37.24 -10.46
N GLY A 309 4.27 -35.93 -10.71
CA GLY A 309 3.34 -35.35 -11.70
C GLY A 309 4.00 -34.55 -12.82
N MET A 310 4.46 -35.22 -13.88
CA MET A 310 4.92 -34.64 -15.16
C MET A 310 6.15 -33.69 -15.14
N THR A 311 7.14 -34.02 -15.97
CA THR A 311 8.32 -33.18 -16.24
C THR A 311 8.11 -32.25 -17.43
N ARG A 312 8.52 -30.98 -17.33
CA ARG A 312 8.50 -29.98 -18.43
C ARG A 312 9.87 -29.33 -18.62
N LEU A 313 10.10 -28.74 -19.80
CA LEU A 313 11.38 -28.13 -20.19
C LEU A 313 11.16 -26.65 -20.53
N LEU A 314 11.81 -25.74 -19.79
CA LEU A 314 11.84 -24.30 -20.00
C LEU A 314 13.22 -23.87 -20.54
N THR A 315 13.26 -22.84 -21.40
CA THR A 315 14.52 -22.27 -21.90
C THR A 315 14.64 -20.80 -21.46
N LEU A 316 15.69 -20.51 -20.70
CA LEU A 316 16.16 -19.19 -20.29
C LEU A 316 17.24 -18.68 -21.26
N THR A 317 17.16 -17.42 -21.69
CA THR A 317 18.21 -16.75 -22.48
C THR A 317 18.66 -15.50 -21.75
N ILE A 318 19.97 -15.40 -21.45
CA ILE A 318 20.56 -14.30 -20.69
C ILE A 318 21.31 -13.39 -21.65
N LYS A 319 21.07 -12.09 -21.56
CA LYS A 319 21.73 -11.09 -22.41
C LYS A 319 22.87 -10.40 -21.67
N ALA A 320 24.04 -10.31 -22.30
CA ALA A 320 25.21 -9.65 -21.73
C ALA A 320 25.16 -8.12 -21.92
N THR A 321 25.57 -7.37 -20.90
CA THR A 321 25.80 -5.92 -21.01
C THR A 321 27.22 -5.64 -21.53
N PRO A 322 27.41 -4.74 -22.52
CA PRO A 322 28.74 -4.36 -22.98
C PRO A 322 29.57 -3.66 -21.89
N TYR A 323 30.88 -3.90 -21.85
CA TYR A 323 31.79 -3.33 -20.86
C TYR A 323 31.75 -1.79 -20.83
N HIS A 324 31.39 -1.19 -19.68
CA HIS A 324 31.46 0.25 -19.41
C HIS A 324 32.82 0.60 -18.77
N SER A 325 33.72 1.25 -19.52
CA SER A 325 34.94 1.83 -18.94
C SER A 325 34.63 3.19 -18.32
N SER A 326 34.40 3.27 -17.01
CA SER A 326 34.44 4.54 -16.28
C SER A 326 35.89 4.92 -15.99
N SER A 327 36.33 6.03 -16.57
CA SER A 327 37.65 6.63 -16.37
C SER A 327 37.84 7.18 -14.96
N SER A 328 38.81 6.66 -14.20
CA SER A 328 39.36 7.32 -13.01
C SER A 328 40.82 7.70 -13.27
N GLY A 329 41.08 9.00 -13.47
CA GLY A 329 42.42 9.56 -13.44
C GLY A 329 42.88 9.80 -12.00
N GLY A 330 44.16 9.56 -11.70
CA GLY A 330 44.74 9.95 -10.41
C GLY A 330 45.95 9.15 -9.93
N SER A 331 47.07 9.30 -10.64
CA SER A 331 48.47 9.35 -10.19
C SER A 331 48.96 8.64 -8.92
N SER A 332 49.87 7.68 -9.18
CA SER A 332 51.10 7.27 -8.47
C SER A 332 51.58 8.01 -7.20
N SER A 333 52.03 7.23 -6.21
CA SER A 333 53.37 7.41 -5.61
C SER A 333 53.91 6.12 -4.98
N SER A 334 55.19 5.90 -5.23
CA SER A 334 56.08 4.78 -4.91
C SER A 334 56.56 4.73 -3.44
N GLY A 335 56.87 3.52 -2.94
CA GLY A 335 57.68 3.30 -1.75
C GLY A 335 58.13 1.84 -1.62
N ASN A 336 59.45 1.62 -1.73
CA ASN A 336 60.15 0.34 -1.79
C ASN A 336 60.49 -0.20 -0.38
N GLY A 337 60.58 -1.53 -0.20
CA GLY A 337 61.17 -2.13 1.01
C GLY A 337 61.11 -3.67 1.08
N SER A 338 62.27 -4.31 0.96
CA SER A 338 62.55 -5.74 0.75
C SER A 338 62.38 -6.66 1.97
N SER A 339 62.11 -7.96 1.75
CA SER A 339 62.98 -9.09 2.16
C SER A 339 62.32 -10.48 1.98
N SER A 340 63.19 -11.45 1.75
CA SER A 340 63.00 -12.85 1.34
C SER A 340 62.83 -13.84 2.51
N GLY A 341 62.19 -15.00 2.25
CA GLY A 341 62.55 -16.26 2.94
C GLY A 341 61.41 -17.14 3.46
N SER A 342 60.91 -18.02 2.59
CA SER A 342 60.46 -19.42 2.78
C SER A 342 59.92 -19.90 4.15
N SER A 343 58.65 -20.35 4.18
CA SER A 343 58.26 -21.79 4.20
C SER A 343 56.84 -22.02 4.73
N SER A 344 56.10 -22.86 3.99
CA SER A 344 54.97 -23.71 4.40
C SER A 344 54.12 -23.31 5.61
N SER A 345 52.88 -22.90 5.37
CA SER A 345 51.72 -23.34 6.15
C SER A 345 50.42 -22.90 5.48
N SER A 346 49.44 -23.79 5.60
CA SER A 346 48.03 -23.63 5.29
C SER A 346 47.52 -22.21 5.59
N GLY A 347 47.02 -21.52 4.57
CA GLY A 347 46.60 -20.12 4.68
C GLY A 347 45.18 -19.96 4.16
N SER A 348 44.21 -20.25 5.03
CA SER A 348 42.86 -19.70 4.96
C SER A 348 42.94 -18.21 4.64
N ARG A 349 42.33 -17.79 3.53
CA ARG A 349 42.14 -16.36 3.27
C ARG A 349 41.02 -15.89 4.19
N SER A 350 41.38 -14.92 5.04
CA SER A 350 40.53 -14.20 5.97
C SER A 350 39.24 -13.75 5.31
N VAL A 351 38.20 -14.57 5.47
CA VAL A 351 36.81 -14.15 5.41
C VAL A 351 36.65 -13.08 6.49
N SER A 352 36.18 -11.88 6.13
CA SER A 352 35.99 -10.78 7.08
C SER A 352 35.14 -11.26 8.26
N GLN A 353 35.35 -10.70 9.45
CA GLN A 353 34.52 -10.99 10.63
C GLN A 353 33.01 -10.89 10.30
N ALA A 354 32.65 -10.00 9.37
CA ALA A 354 31.31 -9.83 8.82
C ALA A 354 30.85 -10.98 7.89
N GLN A 355 31.70 -11.52 7.01
CA GLN A 355 31.32 -12.66 6.16
C GLN A 355 31.32 -13.99 6.94
N GLN A 356 32.16 -14.15 7.98
CA GLN A 356 32.03 -15.28 8.91
C GLN A 356 30.76 -15.16 9.77
N TYR A 357 30.32 -13.94 10.07
CA TYR A 357 29.06 -13.67 10.75
C TYR A 357 27.85 -13.92 9.82
N LEU A 358 27.90 -13.49 8.55
CA LEU A 358 26.86 -13.75 7.54
C LEU A 358 26.75 -15.24 7.19
N ASP A 359 27.87 -15.94 6.98
CA ASP A 359 27.87 -17.39 6.75
C ASP A 359 27.42 -18.18 7.99
N ALA A 360 27.64 -17.65 9.21
CA ALA A 360 27.17 -18.25 10.47
C ALA A 360 25.70 -17.96 10.75
N VAL A 361 25.20 -16.76 10.44
CA VAL A 361 23.80 -16.35 10.57
C VAL A 361 22.93 -17.04 9.51
N ALA A 362 23.40 -17.14 8.25
CA ALA A 362 22.72 -17.88 7.19
C ALA A 362 22.66 -19.40 7.46
N ARG A 363 23.61 -19.95 8.23
CA ARG A 363 23.57 -21.34 8.72
C ARG A 363 22.82 -21.53 10.05
N HIS A 364 22.23 -20.49 10.63
CA HIS A 364 21.56 -20.57 11.95
C HIS A 364 20.09 -20.19 11.99
N TYR A 365 19.47 -19.75 10.89
CA TYR A 365 18.08 -19.27 10.94
C TYR A 365 17.10 -19.83 9.90
N THR A 366 17.54 -20.68 8.97
CA THR A 366 16.65 -21.51 8.15
C THR A 366 16.46 -22.86 8.84
N VAL A 367 15.57 -22.90 9.83
CA VAL A 367 15.06 -24.16 10.35
C VAL A 367 13.91 -24.58 9.45
N SER A 368 14.12 -25.60 8.62
CA SER A 368 13.01 -26.30 7.97
C SER A 368 12.13 -26.90 9.07
N GLY A 369 10.86 -26.55 9.10
CA GLY A 369 9.94 -26.99 10.14
C GLY A 369 8.50 -26.87 9.68
N THR A 370 7.62 -27.65 10.30
CA THR A 370 6.19 -27.64 10.02
C THR A 370 5.46 -26.98 11.17
N TRP A 371 4.48 -26.14 10.85
CA TRP A 371 3.62 -25.53 11.84
C TRP A 371 2.68 -26.59 12.44
N GLU A 372 2.55 -26.60 13.76
CA GLU A 372 1.64 -27.49 14.48
C GLU A 372 0.78 -26.64 15.42
N GLU A 373 -0.54 -26.68 15.22
CA GLU A 373 -1.49 -26.01 16.09
C GLU A 373 -1.76 -26.86 17.33
N ASP A 374 -1.66 -26.23 18.51
CA ASP A 374 -1.98 -26.82 19.80
C ASP A 374 -2.81 -25.84 20.63
N GLY A 375 -4.13 -26.06 20.66
CA GLY A 375 -5.07 -25.31 21.49
C GLY A 375 -5.17 -23.81 21.16
N GLY A 376 -5.10 -23.45 19.87
CA GLY A 376 -5.12 -22.05 19.42
C GLY A 376 -3.78 -21.32 19.55
N LYS A 377 -2.70 -22.05 19.83
CA LYS A 377 -1.32 -21.56 19.78
C LYS A 377 -0.54 -22.38 18.75
N TRP A 378 0.51 -21.80 18.20
CA TRP A 378 1.31 -22.42 17.14
C TRP A 378 2.69 -22.81 17.65
N ARG A 379 3.17 -24.00 17.27
CA ARG A 379 4.54 -24.46 17.49
C ARG A 379 5.19 -24.77 16.14
N LEU A 380 6.52 -24.65 16.05
CA LEU A 380 7.27 -25.03 14.86
C LEU A 380 8.04 -26.33 15.11
N LYS A 381 7.60 -27.42 14.48
CA LYS A 381 8.19 -28.76 14.60
C LYS A 381 9.30 -28.95 13.58
N LYS A 382 10.51 -29.18 14.06
CA LYS A 382 11.70 -29.46 13.25
C LYS A 382 11.63 -30.87 12.64
N PRO A 383 12.47 -31.20 11.64
CA PRO A 383 12.43 -32.49 10.95
C PRO A 383 12.87 -33.66 11.85
N ASP A 384 13.63 -33.36 12.91
CA ASP A 384 14.02 -34.31 13.95
C ASP A 384 12.87 -34.66 14.93
N GLY A 385 11.68 -34.06 14.74
CA GLY A 385 10.48 -34.26 15.55
C GLY A 385 10.40 -33.40 16.81
N SER A 386 11.44 -32.64 17.15
CA SER A 386 11.44 -31.69 18.29
C SER A 386 10.97 -30.29 17.87
N TYR A 387 10.56 -29.45 18.82
CA TYR A 387 10.08 -28.09 18.52
C TYR A 387 11.18 -27.04 18.61
N LEU A 388 11.11 -26.03 17.75
CA LEU A 388 11.94 -24.83 17.85
C LEU A 388 11.51 -24.00 19.07
N THR A 389 12.47 -23.47 19.80
CA THR A 389 12.25 -22.67 21.02
C THR A 389 13.37 -21.64 21.17
N GLU A 390 13.04 -20.47 21.71
CA GLU A 390 13.94 -19.31 21.90
C GLU A 390 14.73 -18.93 20.64
N ALA A 391 14.09 -18.97 19.47
CA ALA A 391 14.76 -18.75 18.19
C ALA A 391 13.83 -18.13 17.14
N TRP A 392 14.45 -17.37 16.24
CA TRP A 392 13.80 -16.88 15.02
C TRP A 392 13.67 -18.00 13.99
N ALA A 393 12.56 -17.99 13.24
CA ALA A 393 12.31 -18.84 12.10
C ALA A 393 12.02 -17.97 10.86
N TYR A 394 12.71 -18.23 9.76
CA TYR A 394 12.43 -17.60 8.47
C TYR A 394 11.73 -18.62 7.56
N LEU A 395 10.45 -18.39 7.28
CA LEU A 395 9.59 -19.29 6.51
C LEU A 395 8.81 -18.48 5.48
N SER A 396 8.87 -18.90 4.22
CA SER A 396 8.15 -18.27 3.10
C SER A 396 8.34 -16.75 3.01
N GLY A 397 9.58 -16.29 3.21
CA GLY A 397 9.91 -14.86 3.14
C GLY A 397 9.58 -14.04 4.40
N LYS A 398 9.08 -14.67 5.45
CA LYS A 398 8.61 -14.00 6.66
C LYS A 398 9.33 -14.52 7.91
N TRP A 399 9.52 -13.63 8.87
CA TRP A 399 10.16 -13.94 10.15
C TRP A 399 9.11 -14.20 11.23
N TYR A 400 9.37 -15.19 12.07
CA TYR A 400 8.55 -15.54 13.24
C TYR A 400 9.49 -15.80 14.41
N TYR A 401 9.02 -15.65 15.65
CA TYR A 401 9.83 -15.94 16.84
C TYR A 401 9.16 -16.98 17.72
N MET A 402 9.92 -18.02 18.10
CA MET A 402 9.45 -19.08 19.00
C MET A 402 9.87 -18.78 20.42
N GLY A 403 8.89 -18.74 21.32
CA GLY A 403 9.09 -18.54 22.75
C GLY A 403 9.74 -19.74 23.43
N LYS A 404 10.15 -19.54 24.69
CA LYS A 404 10.78 -20.58 25.52
C LYS A 404 9.90 -21.80 25.75
N ASP A 405 8.60 -21.60 25.76
CA ASP A 405 7.57 -22.62 25.88
C ASP A 405 7.23 -23.29 24.55
N THR A 406 8.05 -23.09 23.50
CA THR A 406 7.91 -23.61 22.13
C THR A 406 6.77 -22.99 21.32
N TYR A 407 6.01 -22.05 21.89
CA TYR A 407 4.90 -21.40 21.19
C TYR A 407 5.35 -20.13 20.48
N MET A 408 4.74 -19.86 19.34
CA MET A 408 4.97 -18.66 18.55
C MET A 408 4.61 -17.41 19.36
N ILE A 409 5.50 -16.44 19.35
CA ILE A 409 5.31 -15.13 19.96
C ILE A 409 4.57 -14.21 18.99
N THR A 410 3.61 -13.46 19.53
CA THR A 410 2.82 -12.45 18.82
C THR A 410 2.80 -11.15 19.61
N GLY A 411 2.54 -10.01 18.97
CA GLY A 411 2.46 -8.69 19.58
C GLY A 411 3.81 -8.02 19.82
N LEU A 412 3.79 -6.90 20.55
CA LEU A 412 4.97 -6.11 20.89
C LEU A 412 5.78 -6.81 21.98
N THR A 413 6.97 -7.30 21.65
CA THR A 413 7.75 -8.17 22.53
C THR A 413 9.23 -7.79 22.53
N ALA A 414 9.85 -7.81 23.71
CA ALA A 414 11.29 -7.71 23.86
C ALA A 414 11.95 -9.08 23.59
N ILE A 415 12.88 -9.12 22.65
CA ILE A 415 13.66 -10.30 22.28
C ILE A 415 15.14 -9.91 22.38
N GLY A 416 15.82 -10.43 23.41
CA GLY A 416 17.14 -9.91 23.80
C GLY A 416 17.03 -8.45 24.26
N ASP A 417 17.92 -7.59 23.76
CA ASP A 417 17.97 -6.16 24.10
C ASP A 417 17.12 -5.29 23.15
N GLN A 418 16.44 -5.90 22.18
CA GLN A 418 15.66 -5.20 21.16
C GLN A 418 14.16 -5.50 21.32
N VAL A 419 13.33 -4.59 20.81
CA VAL A 419 11.87 -4.73 20.82
C VAL A 419 11.39 -4.95 19.39
N PHE A 420 10.51 -5.93 19.19
CA PHE A 420 9.94 -6.29 17.91
C PHE A 420 8.41 -6.27 17.99
N TYR A 421 7.75 -6.09 16.85
CA TYR A 421 6.31 -6.27 16.74
C TYR A 421 6.00 -7.44 15.83
N LEU A 422 5.42 -8.49 16.41
CA LEU A 422 4.96 -9.66 15.70
C LEU A 422 3.45 -9.51 15.48
N ASN A 423 2.95 -9.82 14.30
CA ASN A 423 1.53 -9.70 13.98
C ASN A 423 0.69 -10.48 15.01
N PRO A 424 -0.30 -9.85 15.69
CA PRO A 424 -1.10 -10.51 16.73
C PRO A 424 -1.88 -11.74 16.28
N ILE A 425 -2.14 -11.88 14.97
CA ILE A 425 -2.92 -12.96 14.39
C ILE A 425 -1.99 -13.98 13.72
N THR A 426 -1.07 -13.51 12.87
CA THR A 426 -0.23 -14.39 12.02
C THR A 426 1.15 -14.67 12.61
N GLY A 427 1.61 -13.89 13.59
CA GLY A 427 2.95 -14.00 14.18
C GLY A 427 4.10 -13.48 13.32
N GLU A 428 3.80 -12.97 12.13
CA GLU A 428 4.79 -12.39 11.21
C GLU A 428 5.45 -11.16 11.83
N MET A 429 6.77 -11.09 11.78
CA MET A 429 7.51 -9.91 12.22
C MET A 429 7.25 -8.74 11.28
N MET A 430 6.75 -7.66 11.87
CA MET A 430 6.42 -6.43 11.15
C MET A 430 7.66 -5.54 11.02
N THR A 431 7.70 -4.76 9.94
CA THR A 431 8.69 -3.71 9.70
C THR A 431 7.98 -2.42 9.28
N GLY A 432 8.72 -1.31 9.20
CA GLY A 432 8.19 0.01 8.87
C GLY A 432 7.35 0.63 9.99
N TRP A 433 6.53 1.62 9.61
CA TRP A 433 5.60 2.30 10.51
C TRP A 433 4.45 1.40 10.93
N GLN A 434 4.21 1.32 12.24
CA GLN A 434 3.10 0.57 12.82
C GLN A 434 2.38 1.44 13.86
N GLN A 435 1.06 1.55 13.73
CA GLN A 435 0.24 2.29 14.69
C GLN A 435 -0.31 1.34 15.75
N LEU A 436 0.13 1.50 17.00
CA LEU A 436 -0.27 0.69 18.14
C LEU A 436 -1.02 1.57 19.15
N ASN A 437 -2.31 1.30 19.36
CA ASN A 437 -3.17 2.06 20.28
C ASN A 437 -3.16 3.59 20.04
N GLY A 438 -3.09 4.01 18.78
CA GLY A 438 -3.06 5.43 18.39
C GLY A 438 -1.67 6.07 18.40
N THR A 439 -0.64 5.33 18.82
CA THR A 439 0.75 5.80 18.86
C THR A 439 1.56 5.14 17.74
N TRP A 440 2.34 5.93 17.00
CA TRP A 440 3.18 5.42 15.92
C TRP A 440 4.56 5.00 16.41
N TYR A 441 5.00 3.84 15.94
CA TYR A 441 6.33 3.27 16.17
C TYR A 441 6.94 2.88 14.83
N TYR A 442 8.26 2.99 14.71
CA TYR A 442 8.98 2.54 13.52
C TYR A 442 9.82 1.30 13.81
N PHE A 443 9.59 0.24 13.05
CA PHE A 443 10.38 -0.99 13.09
C PHE A 443 11.31 -1.02 11.88
N CYS A 444 12.60 -1.28 12.12
CA CYS A 444 13.63 -1.15 11.11
C CYS A 444 13.36 -2.02 9.87
N THR A 445 13.55 -1.46 8.68
CA THR A 445 13.36 -2.16 7.39
C THR A 445 14.68 -2.66 6.80
N ASP A 446 15.81 -2.29 7.39
CA ASP A 446 17.15 -2.64 6.92
C ASP A 446 17.44 -4.14 7.13
N LYS A 447 17.69 -4.83 6.02
CA LYS A 447 17.99 -6.28 5.99
C LYS A 447 19.43 -6.59 6.38
N GLU A 448 20.30 -5.58 6.51
CA GLU A 448 21.75 -5.75 6.75
C GLU A 448 22.15 -5.77 8.23
N GLY A 449 21.20 -5.71 9.17
CA GLY A 449 21.55 -5.92 10.59
C GLY A 449 20.40 -5.94 11.59
N ASN A 450 19.52 -4.94 11.56
CA ASN A 450 18.54 -4.72 12.63
C ASN A 450 17.08 -4.90 12.17
N GLN A 451 16.85 -5.70 11.11
CA GLN A 451 15.51 -5.85 10.53
C GLN A 451 14.46 -6.19 11.59
N GLY A 452 13.38 -5.41 11.63
CA GLY A 452 12.26 -5.57 12.56
C GLY A 452 12.48 -5.01 13.96
N ALA A 453 13.67 -4.54 14.33
CA ALA A 453 13.90 -3.92 15.63
C ALA A 453 13.27 -2.52 15.70
N MET A 454 12.61 -2.20 16.80
CA MET A 454 12.02 -0.88 17.05
C MET A 454 13.12 0.17 17.19
N LEU A 455 13.01 1.24 16.40
CA LEU A 455 13.92 2.37 16.50
C LEU A 455 13.56 3.25 17.71
N LYS A 456 14.59 3.78 18.39
CA LYS A 456 14.48 4.62 19.59
C LYS A 456 15.54 5.71 19.53
N ASP A 457 15.16 6.92 19.96
CA ASP A 457 16.02 8.11 20.04
C ASP A 457 16.83 8.35 18.77
N ILE A 458 16.16 8.29 17.61
CA ILE A 458 16.80 8.37 16.30
C ILE A 458 15.86 8.98 15.26
N THR A 459 16.44 9.39 14.13
CA THR A 459 15.70 9.76 12.92
C THR A 459 15.47 8.51 12.07
N THR A 460 14.23 8.26 11.67
CA THR A 460 13.84 7.16 10.78
C THR A 460 14.38 7.40 9.35
N PRO A 461 14.49 6.36 8.50
CA PRO A 461 15.01 6.50 7.13
C PRO A 461 14.26 7.49 6.24
N ASP A 462 12.98 7.72 6.54
CA ASP A 462 12.09 8.68 5.87
C ASP A 462 12.06 10.07 6.53
N GLY A 463 12.92 10.31 7.53
CA GLY A 463 13.23 11.65 8.05
C GLY A 463 12.44 12.09 9.29
N TYR A 464 11.64 11.23 9.90
CA TYR A 464 10.89 11.54 11.12
C TYR A 464 11.66 11.18 12.39
N HIS A 465 11.33 11.79 13.52
CA HIS A 465 11.98 11.52 14.80
C HIS A 465 11.14 10.61 15.69
N VAL A 466 11.77 9.63 16.32
CA VAL A 466 11.20 8.81 17.40
C VAL A 466 11.96 9.04 18.69
N ASN A 467 11.25 9.12 19.82
CA ASN A 467 11.84 9.37 21.15
C ASN A 467 12.50 8.11 21.76
N GLU A 468 12.99 8.21 23.01
CA GLU A 468 13.61 7.09 23.75
C GLU A 468 12.66 5.87 23.93
N ASP A 469 11.35 6.10 23.92
CA ASP A 469 10.34 5.05 23.99
C ASP A 469 9.98 4.46 22.59
N GLY A 470 10.55 5.02 21.52
CA GLY A 470 10.27 4.65 20.12
C GLY A 470 9.00 5.27 19.55
N VAL A 471 8.41 6.22 20.28
CA VAL A 471 7.19 6.92 19.89
C VAL A 471 7.53 8.05 18.92
N TRP A 472 6.81 8.09 17.79
CA TRP A 472 6.90 9.19 16.84
C TRP A 472 6.61 10.54 17.48
N ILE A 473 7.48 11.50 17.19
CA ILE A 473 7.33 12.91 17.57
C ILE A 473 6.91 13.68 16.31
N PRO A 474 5.72 14.32 16.31
CA PRO A 474 5.25 15.16 15.21
C PRO A 474 6.15 16.36 14.92
#